data_AF-A0A7V1NSF6-F1
#
_entry.id   AF-A0A7V1NSF6-F1
#
_cell.length_a   1.000
_cell.length_b   1.000
_cell.length_c   1.000
_cell.angle_alpha   90.00
_cell.angle_beta   90.00
_cell.angle_gamma   90.00
#
_symmetry.space_group_name_H-M   'P 1'
#
loop_
_entity.id
_entity.type
_entity.pdbx_description
1 polymer ?
#
loop_
_entity_poly.entity_id
_entity_poly.type
_entity_poly.pdbx_seq_one_letter_code
_entity_poly.pdbx_strand_id
1 'polypeptide(L)'
;MLDTRCWILDAGYLMLALMEKLIRGAQELGIFLEENQLALFRTYYDELVEWNQRFNLTAITDYEGVQVRHFLDSLSCLLALPRTDLLAGRQVIDVGTGA
;
A
#
# COMPACT_ATOMS: atom_id res chain seq x y z
N MET A 1 -7.00 -29.05 20.96
CA MET A 1 -5.79 -28.53 20.31
C MET A 1 -6.25 -27.83 19.04
N LEU A 2 -6.53 -26.53 19.14
CA LEU A 2 -7.03 -25.75 18.00
C LEU A 2 -5.84 -25.50 17.07
N ASP A 3 -6.01 -25.90 15.81
CA ASP A 3 -5.02 -25.74 14.76
C ASP A 3 -4.85 -24.25 14.44
N THR A 4 -3.75 -23.67 14.93
CA THR A 4 -3.39 -22.28 14.67
C THR A 4 -3.01 -22.02 13.20
N ARG A 5 -2.81 -23.07 12.39
CA ARG A 5 -2.49 -22.91 10.96
C ARG A 5 -3.70 -22.51 10.13
N CYS A 6 -4.92 -22.89 10.55
CA CYS A 6 -6.16 -22.51 9.88
C CYS A 6 -6.35 -20.98 9.90
N TRP A 7 -6.18 -20.36 11.06
CA TRP A 7 -6.35 -18.91 11.24
C TRP A 7 -5.30 -18.06 10.53
N ILE A 8 -4.06 -18.56 10.42
CA ILE A 8 -2.98 -17.84 9.72
C ILE A 8 -3.25 -17.82 8.22
N LEU A 9 -3.72 -18.93 7.65
CA LEU A 9 -4.09 -19.01 6.24
C LEU A 9 -5.34 -18.17 5.95
N ASP A 10 -6.34 -18.19 6.85
CA ASP A 10 -7.56 -17.40 6.71
C ASP A 10 -7.27 -15.88 6.78
N ALA A 11 -6.40 -15.44 7.69
CA ALA A 11 -5.98 -14.05 7.80
C ALA A 11 -5.15 -13.60 6.58
N GLY A 12 -4.23 -14.43 6.11
CA GLY A 12 -3.46 -14.16 4.89
C GLY A 12 -4.35 -14.07 3.66
N TYR A 13 -5.30 -15.00 3.51
CA TYR A 13 -6.26 -14.99 2.40
C TYR A 13 -7.16 -13.76 2.44
N LEU A 14 -7.64 -13.38 3.62
CA LEU A 14 -8.46 -12.18 3.79
C LEU A 14 -7.66 -10.90 3.45
N MET A 15 -6.39 -10.84 3.84
CA MET A 15 -5.51 -9.72 3.51
C MET A 15 -5.28 -9.61 1.99
N LEU A 16 -5.01 -10.73 1.33
CA LEU A 16 -4.85 -10.79 -0.14
C LEU A 16 -6.12 -10.36 -0.87
N ALA A 17 -7.30 -10.83 -0.42
CA ALA A 17 -8.59 -10.46 -1.01
C ALA A 17 -8.89 -8.97 -0.80
N LEU A 18 -8.57 -8.42 0.37
CA LEU A 18 -8.82 -7.03 0.70
C LEU A 18 -7.97 -6.08 -0.17
N MET A 19 -6.71 -6.45 -0.45
CA MET A 19 -5.73 -5.64 -1.20
C MET A 19 -5.59 -6.03 -2.67
N GLU A 20 -6.58 -6.73 -3.24
CA GLU A 20 -6.47 -7.28 -4.58
C GLU A 20 -6.13 -6.21 -5.63
N LYS A 21 -6.72 -5.01 -5.53
CA LYS A 21 -6.48 -3.92 -6.51
C LYS A 21 -5.05 -3.41 -6.44
N LEU A 22 -4.53 -3.19 -5.24
CA LEU A 22 -3.14 -2.78 -5.03
C LEU A 22 -2.17 -3.83 -5.57
N ILE A 23 -2.41 -5.11 -5.28
CA ILE A 23 -1.54 -6.22 -5.74
C ILE A 23 -1.53 -6.28 -7.26
N ARG A 24 -2.71 -6.33 -7.90
CA ARG A 24 -2.82 -6.40 -9.36
C ARG A 24 -2.22 -5.16 -10.03
N GLY A 25 -2.56 -3.97 -9.54
CA GLY A 25 -2.04 -2.72 -10.09
C GLY A 25 -0.52 -2.62 -9.95
N ALA A 26 0.04 -3.01 -8.80
CA ALA A 26 1.49 -3.01 -8.61
C ALA A 26 2.18 -3.97 -9.58
N GLN A 27 1.60 -5.16 -9.82
CA GLN A 27 2.11 -6.11 -10.81
C GLN A 27 2.10 -5.54 -12.23
N GLU A 28 1.06 -4.79 -12.61
CA GLU A 28 0.99 -4.09 -13.90
C GLU A 28 2.09 -3.01 -14.03
N LEU A 29 2.48 -2.39 -12.92
CA LEU A 29 3.64 -1.49 -12.83
C LEU A 29 4.99 -2.24 -12.78
N GLY A 30 4.99 -3.58 -12.77
CA GLY A 30 6.20 -4.41 -12.64
C GLY A 30 6.79 -4.44 -11.23
N ILE A 31 5.98 -4.13 -10.22
CA ILE A 31 6.31 -4.13 -8.78
C ILE A 31 5.65 -5.34 -8.12
N PHE A 32 6.44 -6.14 -7.42
CA PHE A 32 5.94 -7.28 -6.66
C PHE A 32 6.02 -6.96 -5.18
N LEU A 33 4.86 -6.97 -4.53
CA LEU A 33 4.74 -6.69 -3.10
C LEU A 33 4.83 -7.99 -2.29
N GLU A 34 5.72 -8.02 -1.31
CA GLU A 34 5.82 -9.09 -0.32
C GLU A 34 4.72 -8.97 0.75
N GLU A 35 4.41 -10.06 1.45
CA GLU A 35 3.34 -10.07 2.48
C GLU A 35 3.57 -9.05 3.60
N ASN A 36 4.82 -8.86 4.02
CA ASN A 36 5.19 -7.84 5.00
C ASN A 36 4.92 -6.41 4.50
N GLN A 37 5.14 -6.14 3.20
CA GLN A 37 4.86 -4.84 2.59
C GLN A 37 3.35 -4.60 2.50
N LEU A 38 2.57 -5.64 2.17
CA LEU A 38 1.11 -5.57 2.22
C LEU A 38 0.60 -5.27 3.64
N ALA A 39 1.19 -5.90 4.66
CA ALA A 39 0.88 -5.57 6.05
C ALA A 39 1.22 -4.11 6.41
N LEU A 40 2.32 -3.55 5.87
CA LEU A 40 2.66 -2.14 6.06
C LEU A 40 1.65 -1.20 5.38
N PHE A 41 1.23 -1.49 4.15
CA PHE A 41 0.15 -0.75 3.49
C PHE A 41 -1.15 -0.81 4.29
N ARG A 42 -1.40 -1.92 4.98
CA ARG A 42 -2.61 -2.09 5.79
C ARG A 42 -2.57 -1.15 6.99
N THR A 43 -1.47 -1.19 7.74
CA THR A 43 -1.24 -0.29 8.86
C THR A 43 -1.33 1.17 8.41
N TYR A 44 -0.75 1.52 7.25
CA TYR A 44 -0.81 2.87 6.73
C TYR A 44 -2.24 3.32 6.40
N TYR A 45 -3.06 2.43 5.81
CA TYR A 45 -4.49 2.71 5.60
C TYR A 45 -5.24 2.95 6.92
N ASP A 46 -5.02 2.09 7.91
CA ASP A 46 -5.75 2.19 9.19
C ASP A 46 -5.42 3.52 9.90
N GLU A 47 -4.14 3.93 9.90
CA GLU A 47 -3.69 5.23 10.39
C GLU A 47 -4.27 6.39 9.57
N LEU A 48 -4.23 6.31 8.24
CA LEU A 48 -4.78 7.36 7.36
C LEU A 48 -6.26 7.63 7.70
N VAL A 49 -7.06 6.59 7.86
CA VAL A 49 -8.48 6.73 8.19
C VAL A 49 -8.67 7.29 9.60
N GLU A 50 -7.91 6.81 10.60
CA GLU A 50 -7.99 7.35 11.96
C GLU A 50 -7.66 8.85 11.98
N TRP A 51 -6.55 9.25 11.36
CA TRP A 51 -6.13 10.64 11.34
C TRP A 51 -7.06 11.50 10.49
N ASN A 52 -7.64 10.96 9.42
CA ASN A 52 -8.61 11.69 8.61
C ASN A 52 -9.85 12.11 9.40
N GLN A 53 -10.30 11.29 10.37
CA GLN A 53 -11.43 11.64 11.25
C GLN A 53 -11.15 12.88 12.10
N ARG A 54 -9.88 13.19 12.38
CA ARG A 54 -9.47 14.33 13.22
C ARG A 54 -9.06 15.55 12.41
N PHE A 55 -8.47 15.36 11.23
CA PHE A 55 -7.79 16.43 10.49
C PHE A 55 -8.26 16.63 9.04
N ASN A 56 -9.17 15.79 8.53
CA ASN A 56 -9.66 15.86 7.14
C ASN A 56 -8.51 15.95 6.11
N LEU A 57 -7.59 15.00 6.20
CA LEU A 57 -6.41 14.83 5.35
C LEU A 57 -6.78 14.57 3.87
N THR A 58 -7.82 13.77 3.63
CA THR A 58 -8.27 13.38 2.30
C THR A 58 -9.79 13.17 2.24
N ALA A 59 -10.37 13.45 1.08
CA ALA A 59 -11.77 13.14 0.80
C ALA A 59 -12.01 11.66 0.43
N ILE A 60 -10.94 10.89 0.19
CA ILE A 60 -11.00 9.50 -0.24
C ILE A 60 -10.57 8.61 0.92
N THR A 61 -11.53 7.94 1.55
CA THR A 61 -11.28 7.06 2.72
C THR A 61 -11.73 5.64 2.51
N ASP A 62 -12.43 5.34 1.42
CA ASP A 62 -12.85 3.97 1.14
C ASP A 62 -11.65 3.13 0.72
N TYR A 63 -11.67 1.85 1.12
CA TYR A 63 -10.52 0.97 0.99
C TYR A 63 -10.04 0.79 -0.46
N GLU A 64 -10.98 0.75 -1.41
CA GLU A 64 -10.64 0.61 -2.83
C GLU A 64 -10.08 1.92 -3.42
N GLY A 65 -10.69 3.04 -3.07
CA GLY A 65 -10.28 4.37 -3.49
C GLY A 65 -8.86 4.69 -3.02
N VAL A 66 -8.54 4.39 -1.76
CA VAL A 66 -7.18 4.60 -1.22
C VAL A 66 -6.14 3.75 -1.96
N GLN A 67 -6.43 2.48 -2.25
CA GLN A 67 -5.51 1.62 -3.00
C GLN A 67 -5.14 2.20 -4.36
N VAL A 68 -6.11 2.73 -5.09
CA VAL A 68 -5.87 3.24 -6.45
C VAL A 68 -5.29 4.65 -6.42
N ARG A 69 -5.94 5.56 -5.67
CA ARG A 69 -5.68 7.00 -5.76
C ARG A 69 -4.53 7.48 -4.89
N HIS A 70 -4.20 6.75 -3.82
CA HIS A 70 -3.09 7.09 -2.96
C HIS A 70 -1.92 6.13 -3.19
N PHE A 71 -2.15 4.83 -3.07
CA PHE A 71 -1.05 3.86 -3.10
C PHE A 71 -0.51 3.63 -4.52
N LEU A 72 -1.35 3.23 -5.47
CA LEU A 72 -0.90 2.97 -6.84
C LEU A 72 -0.43 4.23 -7.56
N ASP A 73 -1.12 5.36 -7.37
CA ASP A 73 -0.71 6.63 -7.95
C ASP A 73 0.70 7.03 -7.47
N SER A 74 0.99 6.88 -6.17
CA SER A 74 2.32 7.11 -5.61
C SER A 74 3.38 6.13 -6.13
N LEU A 75 3.03 4.84 -6.24
CA LEU A 75 3.95 3.81 -6.78
C LEU A 75 4.28 4.07 -8.25
N SER A 76 3.37 4.68 -9.02
CA SER A 76 3.58 4.96 -10.45
C SER A 76 4.77 5.90 -10.69
N CYS A 77 5.13 6.75 -9.72
CA CYS A 77 6.31 7.61 -9.77
C CYS A 77 7.61 6.82 -10.00
N LEU A 78 7.68 5.57 -9.54
CA LEU A 78 8.84 4.70 -9.74
C LEU A 78 9.07 4.36 -11.22
N LEU A 79 8.03 4.44 -12.06
CA LEU A 79 8.16 4.20 -13.50
C LEU A 79 8.93 5.30 -14.24
N ALA A 80 8.95 6.52 -13.68
CA ALA A 80 9.68 7.64 -14.26
C ALA A 80 11.19 7.59 -13.97
N LEU A 81 11.61 6.73 -13.03
CA LEU A 81 12.99 6.64 -12.60
C LEU A 81 13.72 5.47 -13.29
N PRO A 82 14.94 5.68 -13.81
CA PRO A 82 15.78 4.59 -14.28
C PRO A 82 16.02 3.58 -13.14
N ARG A 83 15.96 2.27 -13.45
CA ARG A 83 16.24 1.22 -12.44
C ARG A 83 17.61 1.38 -11.78
N THR A 84 18.58 1.91 -12.50
CA THR A 84 19.92 2.24 -11.98
C THR A 84 19.88 3.27 -10.86
N ASP A 85 18.94 4.23 -10.89
CA ASP A 85 18.81 5.24 -9.85
C ASP A 85 18.04 4.73 -8.63
N LEU A 86 17.07 3.82 -8.82
CA LEU A 86 16.36 3.17 -7.71
C LEU A 86 17.30 2.36 -6.80
N LEU A 87 18.34 1.74 -7.39
CA LEU A 87 19.31 0.92 -6.66
C LEU A 87 20.49 1.72 -6.10
N ALA A 88 20.60 3.01 -6.42
CA ALA A 88 21.76 3.83 -6.10
C ALA A 88 21.70 4.53 -4.73
N GLY A 89 20.72 4.21 -3.88
CA GLY A 89 20.59 4.79 -2.53
C GLY A 89 20.47 6.32 -2.55
N ARG A 90 19.72 6.85 -3.53
CA ARG A 90 19.56 8.29 -3.72
C ARG A 90 18.77 8.92 -2.58
N GLN A 91 19.09 10.17 -2.26
CA GLN A 91 18.28 10.99 -1.38
C GLN A 91 17.10 11.54 -2.17
N VAL A 92 15.90 11.39 -1.63
CA VAL A 92 14.64 11.86 -2.23
C VAL A 92 14.01 12.85 -1.27
N ILE A 93 13.42 13.91 -1.83
CA ILE A 93 12.59 14.86 -1.09
C ILE A 93 11.17 14.76 -1.62
N ASP A 94 10.20 14.72 -0.71
CA ASP A 94 8.79 14.85 -1.01
C ASP A 94 8.31 16.24 -0.53
N VAL A 95 7.82 17.07 -1.45
CA VAL A 95 7.43 18.45 -1.18
C VAL A 95 5.92 18.58 -1.37
N GLY A 96 5.20 18.84 -0.26
CA GLY A 96 3.75 18.91 -0.26
C GLY A 96 3.05 17.58 0.04
N THR A 97 3.72 16.70 0.77
CA THR A 97 3.30 15.32 1.08
C THR A 97 1.89 15.16 1.65
N GLY A 98 1.31 16.16 2.33
CA GLY A 98 -0.05 16.05 2.87
C GLY A 98 -0.26 14.73 3.63
N ALA A 99 -1.28 13.97 3.25
CA ALA A 99 -1.38 12.52 3.44
C ALA A 99 -2.09 11.85 2.25
#